data_AF-A0A5N1JJH8-F1
#
_entry.id   AF-A0A5N1JJH8-F1
#
_cell.length_a   1.000
_cell.length_b   1.000
_cell.length_c   1.000
_cell.angle_alpha   90.00
_cell.angle_beta   90.00
_cell.angle_gamma   90.00
#
_symmetry.space_group_name_H-M   'P 1'
#
loop_
_entity.id
_entity.type
_entity.pdbx_description
1 polymer ?
#
loop_
_entity_poly.entity_id
_entity_poly.type
_entity_poly.pdbx_seq_one_letter_code
_entity_poly.pdbx_strand_id
1 'polypeptide(L)'
;MAHRVIGLVRRRIGIGLLGPRENVAIKVTAPQKIMGPLLSHSIHMSAPIGLLCVSLIAGPGEVWAAKVDVSFPSGVMNTCVSTASNTVFRSNPGNTTNATQGGVIGASGSGTYGWVSGCGTTGQGLGYTVLGSFANGGNFTGVTAVGLASNAGANFATAVGVESAATGVASSAYGAGSIASANNAISIGGGGAAILGANLSTRATANGAIAIGINNTSGAAATAVNAIALGPQSVASTDGAVAIGLASAANGNLGDIALGSNSMTQLVVNTTGTNINGASYSFAGSNATSTLSIGSSNAPRTMTNLAAGRLSGASTDAINGSQLFSTNQAVEAVGSRVTQNEGDIANLQTGLATTNTNVTNLGNRVTTVDDRVTNLSQTIGSGAIGLVRQNGADAQLTVGAETGGANVNMAGT
;
A
#
# COMPACT_ATOMS: atom_id res chain seq x y z
N MET A 1 30.20 -30.99 32.24
CA MET A 1 29.28 -29.84 32.37
C MET A 1 29.83 -28.72 31.51
N ALA A 2 29.00 -28.22 30.59
CA ALA A 2 29.37 -27.21 29.61
C ALA A 2 29.44 -25.82 30.26
N HIS A 3 30.37 -24.98 29.82
CA HIS A 3 30.07 -23.59 29.48
C HIS A 3 31.09 -23.08 28.45
N ARG A 4 30.63 -22.99 27.20
CA ARG A 4 31.12 -22.03 26.22
C ARG A 4 30.56 -20.66 26.60
N VAL A 5 31.41 -19.63 26.66
CA VAL A 5 31.03 -18.29 26.18
C VAL A 5 32.18 -17.71 25.38
N ILE A 6 31.86 -17.42 24.12
CA ILE A 6 32.65 -16.77 23.10
C ILE A 6 32.61 -15.25 23.33
N GLY A 7 33.78 -14.61 23.21
CA GLY A 7 33.94 -13.33 22.53
C GLY A 7 33.60 -12.07 23.32
N LEU A 8 34.61 -11.23 23.55
CA LEU A 8 34.67 -9.89 22.94
C LEU A 8 36.05 -9.28 23.21
N VAL A 9 36.91 -9.29 22.17
CA VAL A 9 38.04 -8.37 22.07
C VAL A 9 37.45 -6.97 21.90
N ARG A 10 37.63 -6.07 22.87
CA ARG A 10 37.37 -4.64 22.66
C ARG A 10 38.65 -3.82 22.81
N ARG A 11 39.15 -3.46 21.63
CA ARG A 11 39.55 -2.11 21.20
C ARG A 11 40.03 -1.19 22.31
N ARG A 12 41.32 -0.88 22.25
CA ARG A 12 41.94 0.31 22.87
C ARG A 12 40.97 1.49 22.75
N ILE A 13 40.59 2.07 23.88
CA ILE A 13 40.22 3.48 23.92
C ILE A 13 41.54 4.19 23.59
N GLY A 14 41.63 4.70 22.37
CA GLY A 14 42.74 5.56 21.97
C GLY A 14 42.61 6.86 22.73
N ILE A 15 43.32 6.99 23.85
CA ILE A 15 43.80 8.31 24.26
C ILE A 15 44.81 8.67 23.18
N GLY A 16 44.52 9.72 22.41
CA GLY A 16 45.40 10.18 21.34
C GLY A 16 46.83 10.32 21.84
N LEU A 17 47.80 9.97 20.99
CA LEU A 17 49.21 10.23 21.26
C LEU A 17 49.37 11.72 21.63
N LEU A 18 49.73 11.98 22.89
CA LEU A 18 50.30 13.25 23.27
C LEU A 18 51.75 13.26 22.75
N GLY A 19 52.07 14.28 21.95
CA GLY A 19 53.42 14.48 21.42
C GLY A 19 54.48 14.55 22.53
N PRO A 20 55.77 14.40 22.19
CA PRO A 20 56.82 14.01 23.14
C PRO A 20 57.29 15.10 24.12
N ARG A 21 56.46 16.05 24.55
CA ARG A 21 56.94 17.21 25.34
C ARG A 21 56.11 17.69 26.53
N GLU A 22 55.13 16.94 27.03
CA GLU A 22 54.36 17.40 28.20
C GLU A 22 54.45 16.43 29.38
N ASN A 23 55.09 16.90 30.45
CA ASN A 23 55.19 16.21 31.74
C ASN A 23 53.81 16.24 32.43
N VAL A 24 53.12 15.10 32.44
CA VAL A 24 51.86 14.92 33.17
C VAL A 24 52.15 14.32 34.54
N ALA A 25 51.78 15.02 35.61
CA ALA A 25 51.85 14.49 36.97
C ALA A 25 50.47 13.91 37.37
N ILE A 26 50.45 12.66 37.83
CA ILE A 26 49.25 11.98 38.33
C ILE A 26 49.33 11.96 39.85
N LYS A 27 48.36 12.60 40.53
CA LYS A 27 48.27 12.62 42.00
C LYS A 27 47.16 11.66 42.44
N VAL A 28 47.54 10.60 43.15
CA VAL A 28 46.59 9.65 43.76
C VAL A 28 46.44 10.00 45.23
N THR A 29 45.23 10.34 45.67
CA THR A 29 44.94 10.58 47.09
C THR A 29 44.28 9.32 47.67
N ALA A 30 44.80 8.81 48.79
CA ALA A 30 44.25 7.62 49.46
C ALA A 30 42.84 7.89 50.05
N PRO A 31 41.97 6.87 50.17
CA PRO A 31 40.59 7.05 50.61
C PRO A 31 40.50 7.52 52.07
N GLN A 32 39.57 8.45 52.32
CA GLN A 32 39.23 8.92 53.66
C GLN A 32 38.37 7.87 54.38
N LYS A 33 38.78 7.45 55.58
CA LYS A 33 37.96 6.63 56.49
C LYS A 33 36.94 7.53 57.18
N ILE A 34 35.67 7.15 57.19
CA ILE A 34 34.54 8.00 57.65
C ILE A 34 34.58 8.30 59.16
N MET A 35 35.46 7.71 59.98
CA MET A 35 35.57 8.02 61.42
C MET A 35 37.01 7.85 61.95
N GLY A 36 37.62 8.94 62.46
CA GLY A 36 38.95 8.99 63.15
C GLY A 36 39.92 10.05 62.57
N PRO A 37 40.84 10.66 63.36
CA PRO A 37 41.52 11.90 63.00
C PRO A 37 42.59 11.75 61.89
N LEU A 38 42.73 12.82 61.10
CA LEU A 38 43.54 12.97 59.89
C LEU A 38 45.06 12.88 60.16
N LEU A 39 45.76 12.03 59.39
CA LEU A 39 47.19 12.14 59.12
C LEU A 39 47.40 12.16 57.61
N SER A 40 47.65 13.35 57.05
CA SER A 40 47.97 13.52 55.63
C SER A 40 49.45 13.25 55.38
N HIS A 41 49.78 12.19 54.65
CA HIS A 41 51.10 12.01 54.02
C HIS A 41 50.96 12.19 52.51
N SER A 42 51.77 13.07 51.93
CA SER A 42 51.88 13.26 50.47
C SER A 42 53.10 12.52 49.95
N ILE A 43 52.94 11.63 48.98
CA ILE A 43 54.06 11.01 48.25
C ILE A 43 54.20 11.74 46.91
N HIS A 44 55.34 12.39 46.70
CA HIS A 44 55.75 12.93 45.40
C HIS A 44 56.63 11.90 44.69
N MET A 45 56.23 11.44 43.51
CA MET A 45 57.09 10.67 42.62
C MET A 45 57.25 11.44 41.30
N SER A 46 58.46 11.89 41.00
CA SER A 46 58.83 12.38 39.66
C SER A 46 59.65 11.32 38.95
N ALA A 47 59.04 10.59 38.03
CA ALA A 47 59.75 9.72 37.11
C ALA A 47 59.05 9.73 35.74
N PRO A 48 59.77 9.55 34.63
CA PRO A 48 59.18 9.47 33.30
C PRO A 48 58.38 8.16 33.17
N ILE A 49 57.05 8.25 33.12
CA ILE A 49 56.19 7.06 33.14
C ILE A 49 56.04 6.50 31.73
N GLY A 50 56.80 5.43 31.45
CA GLY A 50 56.29 4.33 30.65
C GLY A 50 55.37 3.48 31.54
N LEU A 51 54.10 3.36 31.13
CA LEU A 51 53.09 2.39 31.62
C LEU A 51 53.06 2.12 33.14
N LEU A 52 52.27 2.89 33.89
CA LEU A 52 51.93 2.56 35.28
C LEU A 52 50.58 1.83 35.33
N CYS A 53 50.59 0.51 35.55
CA CYS A 53 49.40 -0.25 35.94
C CYS A 53 49.22 -0.16 37.46
N VAL A 54 48.11 0.42 37.91
CA VAL A 54 47.71 0.39 39.32
C VAL A 54 46.64 -0.70 39.48
N SER A 55 46.98 -1.77 40.21
CA SER A 55 46.03 -2.81 40.62
C SER A 55 45.61 -2.58 42.07
N LEU A 56 44.32 -2.38 42.31
CA LEU A 56 43.72 -2.35 43.64
C LEU A 56 42.99 -3.68 43.87
N ILE A 57 43.36 -4.43 44.93
CA ILE A 57 42.68 -5.66 45.36
C ILE A 57 41.82 -5.30 46.59
N ALA A 58 40.51 -5.48 46.50
CA ALA A 58 39.58 -5.31 47.62
C ALA A 58 39.17 -6.68 48.19
N GLY A 59 39.10 -6.79 49.52
CA GLY A 59 38.53 -7.96 50.21
C GLY A 59 36.99 -7.97 50.16
N PRO A 60 36.34 -9.12 50.44
CA PRO A 60 34.89 -9.24 50.35
C PRO A 60 34.19 -8.34 51.38
N GLY A 61 33.40 -7.37 50.89
CA GLY A 61 32.53 -6.50 51.69
C GLY A 61 32.81 -5.00 51.62
N GLU A 62 33.87 -4.54 50.93
CA GLU A 62 34.18 -3.11 50.82
C GLU A 62 33.92 -2.53 49.43
N VAL A 63 33.24 -1.37 49.38
CA VAL A 63 33.06 -0.56 48.17
C VAL A 63 34.04 0.62 48.22
N TRP A 64 34.96 0.68 47.26
CA TRP A 64 35.97 1.74 47.15
C TRP A 64 35.65 2.63 45.94
N ALA A 65 35.66 3.95 46.13
CA ALA A 65 35.70 4.92 45.04
C ALA A 65 37.12 5.48 44.92
N ALA A 66 37.80 5.21 43.81
CA ALA A 66 39.09 5.81 43.49
C ALA A 66 38.87 7.05 42.61
N LYS A 67 39.48 8.18 42.98
CA LYS A 67 39.55 9.38 42.15
C LYS A 67 40.98 9.51 41.61
N VAL A 68 41.11 9.55 40.27
CA VAL A 68 42.38 9.85 39.59
C VAL A 68 42.32 11.30 39.13
N ASP A 69 43.12 12.17 39.74
CA ASP A 69 43.26 13.56 39.31
C ASP A 69 44.52 13.70 38.44
N VAL A 70 44.34 14.19 37.21
CA VAL A 70 45.41 14.53 36.27
C VAL A 70 45.53 16.04 36.23
N SER A 71 46.70 16.59 36.57
CA SER A 71 46.95 18.04 36.57
C SER A 71 47.94 18.42 35.47
N PHE A 72 47.61 19.45 34.69
CA PHE A 72 48.45 19.99 33.62
C PHE A 72 49.00 21.38 34.00
N PRO A 73 50.19 21.80 33.49
CA PRO A 73 50.71 23.14 33.71
C PRO A 73 49.76 24.21 33.16
N SER A 74 49.64 25.33 33.87
CA SER A 74 48.71 26.43 33.56
C SER A 74 48.82 26.93 32.11
N GLY A 75 47.72 26.86 31.35
CA GLY A 75 47.64 27.37 29.97
C GLY A 75 46.73 26.59 29.01
N VAL A 76 46.23 25.41 29.40
CA VAL A 76 45.32 24.59 28.59
C VAL A 76 44.05 24.29 29.40
N MET A 77 42.89 24.69 28.87
CA MET A 77 41.54 24.61 29.47
C MET A 77 40.88 23.29 28.99
N ASN A 78 39.96 22.56 29.63
CA ASN A 78 39.00 22.76 30.74
C ASN A 78 38.35 21.36 31.04
N THR A 79 38.11 20.95 32.29
CA THR A 79 37.06 19.95 32.65
C THR A 79 36.69 20.05 34.14
N CYS A 80 35.51 19.56 34.51
CA CYS A 80 35.18 19.20 35.89
C CYS A 80 34.02 18.21 35.88
N VAL A 81 33.29 18.07 36.98
CA VAL A 81 32.12 17.19 37.16
C VAL A 81 31.12 17.85 38.14
N SER A 82 29.84 17.44 38.17
CA SER A 82 28.83 17.93 39.14
C SER A 82 28.12 16.79 39.90
N THR A 83 27.56 17.12 41.07
CA THR A 83 26.85 16.25 42.02
C THR A 83 25.53 16.89 42.46
N ALA A 84 24.39 16.52 41.89
CA ALA A 84 23.07 16.69 42.54
C ALA A 84 21.96 15.88 41.84
N SER A 85 21.13 15.22 42.66
CA SER A 85 19.97 14.42 42.29
C SER A 85 18.69 15.27 42.26
N ASN A 86 17.89 15.14 41.21
CA ASN A 86 16.41 15.22 41.21
C ASN A 86 15.84 14.76 39.85
N THR A 87 14.67 14.14 39.89
CA THR A 87 14.15 13.13 38.94
C THR A 87 13.48 13.64 37.65
N VAL A 88 13.79 12.99 36.52
CA VAL A 88 12.97 12.96 35.28
C VAL A 88 12.66 11.50 34.92
N PHE A 89 11.39 11.09 35.10
CA PHE A 89 10.64 9.95 34.54
C PHE A 89 11.28 8.53 34.40
N ARG A 90 12.39 8.19 35.05
CA ARG A 90 12.84 6.79 35.24
C ARG A 90 13.36 6.58 36.65
N SER A 91 13.01 5.47 37.29
CA SER A 91 13.30 5.16 38.71
C SER A 91 14.74 4.69 39.01
N ASN A 92 15.66 4.67 38.04
CA ASN A 92 17.11 4.56 38.33
C ASN A 92 18.00 4.84 37.09
N PRO A 93 18.35 6.10 36.75
CA PRO A 93 19.45 6.38 35.84
C PRO A 93 20.73 6.54 36.66
N GLY A 94 21.69 5.64 36.43
CA GLY A 94 23.02 5.71 37.03
C GLY A 94 23.71 7.04 36.78
N ASN A 95 24.50 7.45 37.77
CA ASN A 95 25.21 8.71 37.87
C ASN A 95 26.05 9.01 36.61
N THR A 96 25.84 10.16 36.00
CA THR A 96 26.71 10.69 34.94
C THR A 96 27.07 12.13 35.26
N THR A 97 28.33 12.32 35.60
CA THR A 97 28.88 13.58 36.09
C THR A 97 29.52 14.36 34.93
N ASN A 98 29.24 15.67 34.84
CA ASN A 98 29.85 16.67 33.94
C ASN A 98 29.64 18.06 34.61
N ALA A 99 30.24 19.17 34.21
CA ALA A 99 31.63 19.54 34.36
C ALA A 99 31.80 21.05 34.61
N THR A 100 32.30 21.54 35.76
CA THR A 100 32.86 22.92 35.87
C THR A 100 33.99 23.20 36.90
N GLN A 101 35.20 23.50 36.41
CA GLN A 101 36.18 24.48 36.91
C GLN A 101 37.21 24.75 35.80
N GLY A 102 37.25 26.02 35.36
CA GLY A 102 38.37 26.60 34.60
C GLY A 102 38.17 26.70 33.08
N GLY A 103 37.21 27.55 32.64
CA GLY A 103 36.89 27.90 31.24
C GLY A 103 38.14 28.17 30.40
N VAL A 104 38.17 27.94 29.08
CA VAL A 104 37.28 28.27 27.95
C VAL A 104 37.57 27.30 26.78
N ILE A 105 36.55 26.72 26.10
CA ILE A 105 36.38 26.61 24.62
C ILE A 105 34.91 26.20 24.34
N GLY A 106 34.10 27.14 23.82
CA GLY A 106 33.14 26.94 22.72
C GLY A 106 31.92 26.00 22.82
N ALA A 107 31.52 25.47 23.98
CA ALA A 107 30.22 24.80 24.15
C ALA A 107 29.25 25.73 24.90
N SER A 108 28.42 26.48 24.17
CA SER A 108 27.51 27.50 24.73
C SER A 108 26.18 26.90 25.22
N GLY A 109 26.23 25.77 25.94
CA GLY A 109 25.02 25.12 26.47
C GLY A 109 24.94 25.16 27.99
N SER A 110 23.98 25.92 28.53
CA SER A 110 23.74 26.15 29.97
C SER A 110 22.44 25.53 30.49
N GLY A 111 21.88 24.53 29.80
CA GLY A 111 20.59 23.99 30.18
C GLY A 111 20.65 22.86 31.23
N THR A 112 19.50 22.57 31.84
CA THR A 112 19.35 21.62 32.94
C THR A 112 19.09 20.21 32.40
N TYR A 113 19.69 19.18 33.00
CA TYR A 113 19.53 17.76 32.60
C TYR A 113 19.96 17.45 31.15
N GLY A 114 21.01 18.08 30.63
CA GLY A 114 21.43 17.88 29.25
C GLY A 114 22.93 17.73 28.99
N TRP A 115 23.25 17.25 27.80
CA TRP A 115 24.61 16.99 27.30
C TRP A 115 24.84 17.82 26.03
N VAL A 116 25.77 18.79 26.05
CA VAL A 116 26.23 19.49 24.82
C VAL A 116 27.70 19.18 24.60
N SER A 117 28.06 18.68 23.41
CA SER A 117 29.45 18.44 23.04
C SER A 117 29.69 18.59 21.54
N GLY A 118 30.66 19.42 21.15
CA GLY A 118 31.08 19.62 19.76
C GLY A 118 31.43 21.08 19.47
N CYS A 119 32.30 21.32 18.50
CA CYS A 119 32.68 22.68 18.09
C CYS A 119 31.46 23.42 17.52
N GLY A 120 31.16 24.62 18.02
CA GLY A 120 30.06 25.44 17.50
C GLY A 120 28.67 24.87 17.76
N THR A 121 28.53 23.97 18.74
CA THR A 121 27.24 23.43 19.15
C THR A 121 26.43 24.42 19.97
N THR A 122 25.11 24.44 19.76
CA THR A 122 24.17 25.27 20.52
C THR A 122 23.14 24.37 21.18
N GLY A 123 22.86 24.57 22.47
CA GLY A 123 21.87 23.77 23.18
C GLY A 123 21.55 24.36 24.55
N GLN A 124 20.34 24.89 24.68
CA GLN A 124 19.83 25.57 25.87
C GLN A 124 18.45 25.01 26.19
N GLY A 125 18.10 24.88 27.47
CA GLY A 125 16.77 24.40 27.89
C GLY A 125 16.79 23.22 28.86
N LEU A 126 15.73 22.42 28.87
CA LEU A 126 15.53 21.32 29.81
C LEU A 126 15.61 19.97 29.08
N GLY A 127 16.45 19.04 29.53
CA GLY A 127 16.44 17.64 29.08
C GLY A 127 16.90 17.44 27.63
N TYR A 128 18.06 17.97 27.24
CA TYR A 128 18.55 17.89 25.85
C TYR A 128 19.81 17.02 25.69
N THR A 129 20.02 16.46 24.49
CA THR A 129 21.26 15.77 24.09
C THR A 129 21.73 16.32 22.75
N VAL A 130 22.78 17.13 22.72
CA VAL A 130 23.32 17.79 21.52
C VAL A 130 24.79 17.38 21.32
N LEU A 131 25.07 16.57 20.30
CA LEU A 131 26.38 15.97 20.04
C LEU A 131 26.80 16.14 18.57
N GLY A 132 27.99 16.69 18.32
CA GLY A 132 28.60 16.80 16.98
C GLY A 132 28.83 18.24 16.55
N SER A 133 29.85 18.52 15.73
CA SER A 133 30.18 19.89 15.33
C SER A 133 28.99 20.61 14.67
N PHE A 134 28.75 21.86 15.04
CA PHE A 134 27.64 22.69 14.55
C PHE A 134 26.23 22.12 14.79
N ALA A 135 26.08 21.10 15.64
CA ALA A 135 24.76 20.61 16.01
C ALA A 135 23.98 21.69 16.80
N ASN A 136 22.72 21.89 16.43
CA ASN A 136 21.83 22.89 16.99
C ASN A 136 20.63 22.23 17.68
N GLY A 137 20.55 22.38 18.99
CA GLY A 137 19.37 22.07 19.81
C GLY A 137 18.58 23.31 20.26
N GLY A 138 18.98 24.52 19.83
CA GLY A 138 18.26 25.76 20.14
C GLY A 138 18.02 26.03 21.63
N ASN A 139 16.94 26.74 21.95
CA ASN A 139 16.44 26.95 23.31
C ASN A 139 15.09 26.22 23.48
N PHE A 140 15.13 24.90 23.60
CA PHE A 140 13.96 24.02 23.57
C PHE A 140 14.02 22.96 24.67
N THR A 141 12.88 22.35 24.96
CA THR A 141 12.76 21.27 25.96
C THR A 141 12.81 19.92 25.27
N GLY A 142 13.53 18.94 25.83
CA GLY A 142 13.46 17.54 25.42
C GLY A 142 14.11 17.21 24.08
N VAL A 143 15.06 18.02 23.61
CA VAL A 143 15.62 17.86 22.26
C VAL A 143 16.78 16.87 22.18
N THR A 144 16.89 16.16 21.07
CA THR A 144 18.06 15.32 20.76
C THR A 144 18.60 15.73 19.40
N ALA A 145 19.82 16.25 19.31
CA ALA A 145 20.53 16.57 18.07
C ALA A 145 21.87 15.81 18.04
N VAL A 146 22.04 14.85 17.14
CA VAL A 146 23.27 14.03 17.07
C VAL A 146 23.78 13.96 15.63
N GLY A 147 24.94 14.54 15.36
CA GLY A 147 25.59 14.56 14.05
C GLY A 147 26.07 15.95 13.66
N LEU A 148 27.01 15.99 12.70
CA LEU A 148 27.52 17.23 12.12
C LEU A 148 26.36 18.07 11.58
N ALA A 149 26.23 19.31 12.03
CA ALA A 149 25.17 20.24 11.60
C ALA A 149 23.73 19.71 11.74
N SER A 150 23.49 18.73 12.62
CA SER A 150 22.14 18.28 12.95
C SER A 150 21.34 19.39 13.64
N ASN A 151 20.05 19.51 13.35
CA ASN A 151 19.20 20.61 13.82
C ASN A 151 17.89 20.08 14.45
N ALA A 152 17.85 20.01 15.78
CA ALA A 152 16.62 19.80 16.54
C ALA A 152 16.05 21.18 16.96
N GLY A 153 15.20 21.73 16.09
CA GLY A 153 14.76 23.12 16.12
C GLY A 153 13.41 23.40 16.80
N ALA A 154 12.89 22.48 17.62
CA ALA A 154 11.63 22.65 18.35
C ALA A 154 11.56 21.76 19.60
N ASN A 155 10.58 22.01 20.48
CA ASN A 155 10.37 21.18 21.67
C ASN A 155 10.15 19.71 21.31
N PHE A 156 10.83 18.81 22.03
CA PHE A 156 10.80 17.35 21.88
C PHE A 156 11.30 16.86 20.52
N ALA A 157 11.98 17.71 19.74
CA ALA A 157 12.51 17.33 18.43
C ALA A 157 13.72 16.42 18.56
N THR A 158 13.80 15.42 17.68
CA THR A 158 14.95 14.50 17.59
C THR A 158 15.53 14.53 16.18
N ALA A 159 16.74 15.06 16.01
CA ALA A 159 17.51 15.06 14.77
C ALA A 159 18.77 14.20 14.95
N VAL A 160 18.90 13.12 14.17
CA VAL A 160 20.06 12.22 14.22
C VAL A 160 20.58 11.97 12.82
N GLY A 161 21.81 12.39 12.55
CA GLY A 161 22.47 12.29 11.24
C GLY A 161 23.06 13.63 10.80
N VAL A 162 24.02 13.57 9.88
CA VAL A 162 24.65 14.78 9.30
C VAL A 162 23.57 15.64 8.65
N GLU A 163 23.45 16.90 9.04
CA GLU A 163 22.46 17.85 8.49
C GLU A 163 21.00 17.37 8.57
N SER A 164 20.70 16.41 9.46
CA SER A 164 19.31 16.06 9.78
C SER A 164 18.59 17.25 10.41
N ALA A 165 17.33 17.47 10.06
CA ALA A 165 16.54 18.61 10.51
C ALA A 165 15.17 18.17 11.04
N ALA A 166 14.99 18.25 12.36
CA ALA A 166 13.71 18.06 13.05
C ALA A 166 13.27 19.43 13.61
N THR A 167 12.45 20.18 12.88
CA THR A 167 12.08 21.56 13.24
C THR A 167 10.63 21.73 13.67
N GLY A 168 9.83 20.66 13.63
CA GLY A 168 8.48 20.66 14.20
C GLY A 168 8.44 20.20 15.66
N VAL A 169 7.41 20.59 16.40
CA VAL A 169 7.24 20.11 17.79
C VAL A 169 7.05 18.60 17.79
N ALA A 170 7.79 17.89 18.65
CA ALA A 170 7.81 16.43 18.72
C ALA A 170 8.10 15.75 17.36
N SER A 171 8.84 16.42 16.49
CA SER A 171 9.27 15.86 15.20
C SER A 171 10.51 14.98 15.36
N SER A 172 10.71 14.04 14.45
CA SER A 172 11.86 13.13 14.47
C SER A 172 12.44 12.96 13.07
N ALA A 173 13.72 13.29 12.90
CA ALA A 173 14.49 13.16 11.67
C ALA A 173 15.68 12.24 11.90
N TYR A 174 15.74 11.10 11.20
CA TYR A 174 16.82 10.12 11.29
C TYR A 174 17.47 9.88 9.91
N GLY A 175 18.79 10.07 9.82
CA GLY A 175 19.59 9.92 8.60
C GLY A 175 20.11 11.25 8.06
N ALA A 176 21.19 11.20 7.30
CA ALA A 176 21.85 12.39 6.72
C ALA A 176 20.89 13.25 5.86
N GLY A 177 20.67 14.52 6.22
CA GLY A 177 19.77 15.40 5.46
C GLY A 177 18.29 15.02 5.50
N SER A 178 17.87 14.15 6.42
CA SER A 178 16.43 13.87 6.68
C SER A 178 15.71 15.14 7.20
N ILE A 179 14.47 15.36 6.79
CA ILE A 179 13.72 16.59 7.10
C ILE A 179 12.34 16.24 7.68
N ALA A 180 12.15 16.52 8.96
CA ALA A 180 10.87 16.51 9.66
C ALA A 180 10.53 17.93 10.14
N SER A 181 9.82 18.70 9.32
CA SER A 181 9.70 20.16 9.55
C SER A 181 8.39 20.63 10.22
N ALA A 182 7.44 19.71 10.40
CA ALA A 182 6.12 20.02 10.96
C ALA A 182 5.84 19.21 12.25
N ASN A 183 4.79 19.57 12.98
CA ASN A 183 4.51 18.96 14.28
C ASN A 183 4.24 17.46 14.13
N ASN A 184 4.80 16.66 15.04
CA ASN A 184 4.67 15.21 15.06
C ASN A 184 5.17 14.51 13.77
N ALA A 185 5.89 15.21 12.90
CA ALA A 185 6.40 14.65 11.66
C ALA A 185 7.55 13.67 11.91
N ILE A 186 7.61 12.59 11.14
CA ILE A 186 8.67 11.57 11.22
C ILE A 186 9.31 11.40 9.85
N SER A 187 10.62 11.61 9.77
CA SER A 187 11.42 11.45 8.57
C SER A 187 12.56 10.47 8.85
N ILE A 188 12.64 9.37 8.09
CA ILE A 188 13.66 8.34 8.25
C ILE A 188 14.29 7.98 6.90
N GLY A 189 15.60 8.10 6.84
CA GLY A 189 16.40 7.88 5.63
C GLY A 189 17.10 9.18 5.25
N GLY A 190 18.38 9.10 4.92
CA GLY A 190 19.20 10.27 4.60
C GLY A 190 19.98 10.15 3.32
N GLY A 191 20.08 11.24 2.54
CA GLY A 191 20.69 11.30 1.22
C GLY A 191 21.98 10.49 1.12
N GLY A 192 22.08 9.65 0.08
CA GLY A 192 23.32 8.95 -0.26
C GLY A 192 24.45 9.93 -0.56
N ALA A 193 25.66 9.41 -0.81
CA ALA A 193 26.95 10.13 -0.91
C ALA A 193 27.03 11.36 -1.85
N ALA A 194 25.96 11.73 -2.56
CA ALA A 194 25.80 12.97 -3.31
C ALA A 194 24.90 13.96 -2.54
N ILE A 195 25.53 14.78 -1.69
CA ILE A 195 25.16 16.16 -1.31
C ILE A 195 23.66 16.54 -1.46
N LEU A 196 22.91 16.44 -0.36
CA LEU A 196 22.12 17.51 0.29
C LEU A 196 21.21 18.42 -0.57
N GLY A 197 20.68 17.94 -1.70
CA GLY A 197 19.54 18.58 -2.36
C GLY A 197 18.24 18.22 -1.66
N ALA A 198 17.34 19.19 -1.41
CA ALA A 198 16.02 18.92 -0.80
C ALA A 198 15.18 17.85 -1.54
N ASN A 199 15.45 17.63 -2.83
CA ASN A 199 14.81 16.59 -3.63
C ASN A 199 15.38 15.17 -3.40
N LEU A 200 16.55 15.03 -2.78
CA LEU A 200 17.18 13.75 -2.44
C LEU A 200 16.92 13.32 -0.98
N SER A 201 16.47 14.24 -0.13
CA SER A 201 16.11 13.98 1.27
C SER A 201 14.81 13.18 1.41
N THR A 202 14.64 12.49 2.54
CA THR A 202 13.28 12.15 3.01
C THR A 202 12.63 13.38 3.63
N ARG A 203 11.34 13.58 3.38
CA ARG A 203 10.64 14.83 3.67
C ARG A 203 9.30 14.54 4.30
N ALA A 204 9.17 14.80 5.59
CA ALA A 204 7.90 14.86 6.30
C ALA A 204 7.63 16.32 6.68
N THR A 205 6.88 17.04 5.83
CA THR A 205 6.80 18.52 5.89
C THR A 205 5.45 19.07 6.33
N ALA A 206 4.50 18.19 6.66
CA ALA A 206 3.18 18.56 7.16
C ALA A 206 2.89 17.85 8.50
N ASN A 207 1.91 18.37 9.24
CA ASN A 207 1.61 17.87 10.59
C ASN A 207 1.25 16.38 10.54
N GLY A 208 1.85 15.58 11.43
CA GLY A 208 1.63 14.14 11.51
C GLY A 208 2.13 13.34 10.29
N ALA A 209 2.88 13.96 9.37
CA ALA A 209 3.38 13.28 8.18
C ALA A 209 4.49 12.29 8.52
N ILE A 210 4.54 11.17 7.80
CA ILE A 210 5.57 10.13 7.96
C ILE A 210 6.21 9.86 6.59
N ALA A 211 7.51 10.08 6.48
CA ALA A 211 8.30 9.82 5.29
C ALA A 211 9.47 8.89 5.59
N ILE A 212 9.51 7.72 4.96
CA ILE A 212 10.52 6.70 5.21
C ILE A 212 11.06 6.15 3.90
N GLY A 213 12.39 6.17 3.73
CA GLY A 213 13.08 5.50 2.64
C GLY A 213 13.64 6.43 1.57
N ILE A 214 14.75 6.02 0.98
CA ILE A 214 15.56 6.78 0.02
C ILE A 214 16.21 5.86 -1.00
N ASN A 215 16.65 6.43 -2.11
CA ASN A 215 17.66 5.84 -2.97
C ASN A 215 18.49 6.95 -3.63
N ASN A 216 19.30 6.59 -4.63
CA ASN A 216 20.16 7.54 -5.35
C ASN A 216 19.38 8.56 -6.21
N THR A 217 18.06 8.48 -6.28
CA THR A 217 17.21 9.37 -7.09
C THR A 217 16.46 10.37 -6.23
N SER A 218 15.68 9.90 -5.24
CA SER A 218 14.90 10.76 -4.35
C SER A 218 14.47 10.02 -3.08
N GLY A 219 14.23 10.76 -2.01
CA GLY A 219 13.62 10.24 -0.79
C GLY A 219 12.09 10.18 -0.85
N ALA A 220 11.50 9.52 0.13
CA ALA A 220 10.07 9.58 0.38
C ALA A 220 9.63 11.02 0.71
N ALA A 221 8.47 11.44 0.21
CA ALA A 221 7.90 12.76 0.41
C ALA A 221 6.45 12.66 0.90
N ALA A 222 6.25 12.88 2.20
CA ALA A 222 4.94 13.07 2.81
C ALA A 222 4.73 14.55 3.10
N THR A 223 4.01 15.24 2.21
CA THR A 223 3.94 16.72 2.19
C THR A 223 2.60 17.28 2.62
N ALA A 224 1.63 16.42 2.92
CA ALA A 224 0.28 16.79 3.34
C ALA A 224 -0.04 16.26 4.74
N VAL A 225 -1.09 16.79 5.38
CA VAL A 225 -1.39 16.51 6.79
C VAL A 225 -1.72 15.03 6.95
N ASN A 226 -1.14 14.36 7.95
CA ASN A 226 -1.29 12.93 8.22
C ASN A 226 -0.92 12.01 7.04
N ALA A 227 -0.15 12.50 6.06
CA ALA A 227 0.26 11.71 4.91
C ALA A 227 1.37 10.72 5.28
N ILE A 228 1.39 9.55 4.64
CA ILE A 228 2.40 8.51 4.84
C ILE A 228 3.04 8.17 3.49
N ALA A 229 4.35 8.35 3.38
CA ALA A 229 5.15 7.95 2.23
C ALA A 229 6.22 6.95 2.70
N LEU A 230 6.12 5.69 2.29
CA LEU A 230 7.03 4.61 2.65
C LEU A 230 7.65 3.98 1.41
N GLY A 231 8.92 4.27 1.17
CA GLY A 231 9.73 3.77 0.07
C GLY A 231 10.46 4.91 -0.64
N PRO A 232 11.63 4.65 -1.25
CA PRO A 232 12.31 5.64 -2.09
C PRO A 232 11.36 6.25 -3.12
N GLN A 233 11.45 7.57 -3.32
CA GLN A 233 10.64 8.31 -4.30
C GLN A 233 9.11 8.22 -4.08
N SER A 234 8.63 7.63 -2.98
CA SER A 234 7.18 7.59 -2.69
C SER A 234 6.67 8.99 -2.38
N VAL A 235 5.46 9.33 -2.85
CA VAL A 235 4.87 10.66 -2.70
C VAL A 235 3.45 10.54 -2.18
N ALA A 236 3.19 11.12 -1.00
CA ALA A 236 1.85 11.29 -0.45
C ALA A 236 1.61 12.80 -0.24
N SER A 237 0.82 13.40 -1.14
CA SER A 237 0.72 14.86 -1.27
C SER A 237 -0.68 15.43 -1.06
N THR A 238 -1.66 14.61 -0.70
CA THR A 238 -3.00 15.01 -0.26
C THR A 238 -3.21 14.56 1.19
N ASP A 239 -4.09 15.25 1.94
CA ASP A 239 -4.20 14.94 3.38
C ASP A 239 -4.69 13.50 3.60
N GLY A 240 -4.12 12.84 4.61
CA GLY A 240 -4.40 11.44 4.94
C GLY A 240 -3.99 10.42 3.86
N ALA A 241 -3.28 10.83 2.81
CA ALA A 241 -2.87 9.93 1.74
C ALA A 241 -1.76 8.97 2.18
N VAL A 242 -1.75 7.77 1.60
CA VAL A 242 -0.80 6.71 1.91
C VAL A 242 -0.16 6.18 0.63
N ALA A 243 1.14 6.39 0.45
CA ALA A 243 1.93 5.86 -0.64
C ALA A 243 2.98 4.87 -0.10
N ILE A 244 2.87 3.60 -0.47
CA ILE A 244 3.76 2.53 -0.01
C ILE A 244 4.39 1.84 -1.22
N GLY A 245 5.73 1.87 -1.32
CA GLY A 245 6.52 1.26 -2.38
C GLY A 245 7.37 2.28 -3.14
N LEU A 246 8.41 1.80 -3.84
CA LEU A 246 9.30 2.63 -4.66
C LEU A 246 8.48 3.42 -5.69
N ALA A 247 8.60 4.74 -5.72
CA ALA A 247 7.92 5.63 -6.66
C ALA A 247 6.37 5.46 -6.69
N SER A 248 5.78 5.00 -5.58
CA SER A 248 4.32 5.06 -5.40
C SER A 248 3.86 6.50 -5.20
N ALA A 249 2.68 6.87 -5.73
CA ALA A 249 2.16 8.23 -5.63
C ALA A 249 0.66 8.23 -5.26
N ALA A 250 0.35 8.76 -4.08
CA ALA A 250 -1.01 9.02 -3.60
C ALA A 250 -1.25 10.54 -3.60
N ASN A 251 -1.76 11.03 -4.73
CA ASN A 251 -1.82 12.46 -5.05
C ASN A 251 -3.09 12.90 -5.79
N GLY A 252 -4.03 11.97 -6.05
CA GLY A 252 -5.24 12.28 -6.82
C GLY A 252 -6.31 12.96 -5.99
N ASN A 253 -6.60 12.41 -4.80
CA ASN A 253 -7.71 12.81 -3.95
C ASN A 253 -7.30 12.76 -2.47
N LEU A 254 -8.09 13.39 -1.62
CA LEU A 254 -7.95 13.32 -0.17
C LEU A 254 -8.10 11.87 0.32
N GLY A 255 -7.18 11.38 1.15
CA GLY A 255 -7.26 10.02 1.72
C GLY A 255 -7.00 8.86 0.74
N ASP A 256 -6.34 9.14 -0.38
CA ASP A 256 -5.94 8.13 -1.36
C ASP A 256 -4.91 7.13 -0.82
N ILE A 257 -4.93 5.91 -1.37
CA ILE A 257 -3.93 4.88 -1.07
C ILE A 257 -3.30 4.39 -2.37
N ALA A 258 -1.97 4.50 -2.49
CA ALA A 258 -1.19 3.88 -3.56
C ALA A 258 -0.30 2.77 -2.97
N LEU A 259 -0.54 1.52 -3.35
CA LEU A 259 0.07 0.34 -2.74
C LEU A 259 0.89 -0.50 -3.73
N GLY A 260 2.21 -0.52 -3.52
CA GLY A 260 3.22 -1.20 -4.33
C GLY A 260 4.02 -0.23 -5.20
N SER A 261 5.20 -0.66 -5.67
CA SER A 261 6.11 0.20 -6.43
C SER A 261 5.48 0.74 -7.72
N ASN A 262 5.62 2.03 -8.04
CA ASN A 262 5.01 2.68 -9.21
C ASN A 262 3.47 2.65 -9.25
N SER A 263 2.80 2.39 -8.12
CA SER A 263 1.35 2.55 -8.04
C SER A 263 1.01 4.02 -7.99
N MET A 264 0.02 4.45 -8.76
CA MET A 264 -0.41 5.84 -8.82
C MET A 264 -1.91 5.90 -8.67
N THR A 265 -2.39 6.70 -7.72
CA THR A 265 -3.81 7.05 -7.65
C THR A 265 -4.17 8.00 -8.78
N GLN A 266 -5.44 8.00 -9.18
CA GLN A 266 -6.01 8.93 -10.14
C GLN A 266 -7.22 9.61 -9.52
N LEU A 267 -7.74 10.66 -10.16
CA LEU A 267 -9.01 11.26 -9.77
C LEU A 267 -10.10 10.19 -9.74
N VAL A 268 -10.95 10.24 -8.72
CA VAL A 268 -12.08 9.31 -8.62
C VAL A 268 -13.02 9.50 -9.81
N VAL A 269 -13.36 8.38 -10.45
CA VAL A 269 -14.43 8.30 -11.46
C VAL A 269 -15.58 7.52 -10.87
N ASN A 270 -16.70 8.20 -10.62
CA ASN A 270 -17.90 7.59 -10.08
C ASN A 270 -18.76 7.00 -11.20
N THR A 271 -18.76 5.67 -11.32
CA THR A 271 -19.63 4.93 -12.25
C THR A 271 -20.97 4.66 -11.57
N THR A 272 -22.01 5.43 -11.93
CA THR A 272 -23.33 5.36 -11.28
C THR A 272 -24.23 4.25 -11.81
N GLY A 273 -23.94 3.68 -12.98
CA GLY A 273 -24.75 2.65 -13.61
C GLY A 273 -24.34 2.34 -15.05
N THR A 274 -25.16 1.55 -15.74
CA THR A 274 -25.02 1.19 -17.15
C THR A 274 -26.37 0.90 -17.81
N ASN A 275 -26.43 0.85 -19.14
CA ASN A 275 -27.62 0.45 -19.91
C ASN A 275 -27.38 -0.92 -20.55
N ILE A 276 -28.25 -1.88 -20.30
CA ILE A 276 -28.21 -3.22 -20.90
C ILE A 276 -29.56 -3.48 -21.56
N ASN A 277 -29.56 -3.74 -22.87
CA ASN A 277 -30.78 -3.99 -23.66
C ASN A 277 -31.87 -2.91 -23.50
N GLY A 278 -31.47 -1.63 -23.40
CA GLY A 278 -32.39 -0.50 -23.23
C GLY A 278 -32.91 -0.30 -21.81
N ALA A 279 -32.58 -1.18 -20.85
CA ALA A 279 -32.89 -0.99 -19.43
C ALA A 279 -31.69 -0.38 -18.69
N SER A 280 -31.95 0.60 -17.83
CA SER A 280 -30.94 1.23 -16.97
C SER A 280 -30.77 0.47 -15.66
N TYR A 281 -29.51 0.22 -15.29
CA TYR A 281 -29.13 -0.44 -14.05
C TYR A 281 -28.24 0.50 -13.25
N SER A 282 -28.66 0.84 -12.03
CA SER A 282 -27.86 1.64 -11.09
C SER A 282 -26.90 0.76 -10.29
N PHE A 283 -25.72 1.30 -9.98
CA PHE A 283 -24.74 0.65 -9.10
C PHE A 283 -24.76 1.27 -7.70
N ALA A 284 -24.52 0.45 -6.68
CA ALA A 284 -24.25 0.93 -5.34
C ALA A 284 -22.86 1.59 -5.26
N GLY A 285 -22.63 2.42 -4.23
CA GLY A 285 -21.30 2.99 -3.94
C GLY A 285 -20.83 4.08 -4.91
N SER A 286 -21.73 4.76 -5.63
CA SER A 286 -21.41 5.71 -6.70
C SER A 286 -20.91 7.09 -6.24
N ASN A 287 -20.53 7.26 -4.97
CA ASN A 287 -20.12 8.53 -4.37
C ASN A 287 -18.75 8.38 -3.66
N ALA A 288 -17.80 7.71 -4.30
CA ALA A 288 -16.46 7.59 -3.76
C ALA A 288 -15.77 8.96 -3.73
N THR A 289 -14.96 9.19 -2.69
CA THR A 289 -14.17 10.42 -2.48
C THR A 289 -12.66 10.18 -2.55
N SER A 290 -12.24 8.92 -2.48
CA SER A 290 -10.84 8.49 -2.59
C SER A 290 -10.75 7.14 -3.29
N THR A 291 -9.54 6.73 -3.64
CA THR A 291 -9.28 5.45 -4.31
C THR A 291 -8.10 4.70 -3.71
N LEU A 292 -8.17 3.38 -3.77
CA LEU A 292 -7.04 2.48 -3.58
C LEU A 292 -6.51 2.06 -4.96
N SER A 293 -5.29 2.47 -5.28
CA SER A 293 -4.59 2.02 -6.47
C SER A 293 -3.49 1.02 -6.12
N ILE A 294 -3.52 -0.14 -6.78
CA ILE A 294 -2.48 -1.17 -6.68
C ILE A 294 -1.59 -1.21 -7.93
N GLY A 295 -1.58 -0.16 -8.75
CA GLY A 295 -0.81 -0.13 -9.99
C GLY A 295 -0.93 1.22 -10.69
N SER A 296 -0.70 1.23 -12.00
CA SER A 296 -0.96 2.40 -12.84
C SER A 296 -1.67 1.97 -14.13
N SER A 297 -2.15 2.93 -14.93
CA SER A 297 -2.85 2.64 -16.19
C SER A 297 -2.06 1.75 -17.15
N ASN A 298 -0.73 1.86 -17.11
CA ASN A 298 0.18 1.10 -17.99
C ASN A 298 0.82 -0.11 -17.29
N ALA A 299 0.60 -0.28 -15.98
CA ALA A 299 1.11 -1.39 -15.20
C ALA A 299 0.06 -1.85 -14.16
N PRO A 300 -1.07 -2.41 -14.61
CA PRO A 300 -2.07 -2.96 -13.72
C PRO A 300 -1.52 -4.21 -13.00
N ARG A 301 -2.11 -4.54 -11.85
CA ARG A 301 -1.78 -5.75 -11.08
C ARG A 301 -3.00 -6.64 -10.90
N THR A 302 -2.73 -7.93 -10.71
CA THR A 302 -3.75 -8.90 -10.31
C THR A 302 -4.05 -8.77 -8.81
N MET A 303 -5.31 -9.00 -8.45
CA MET A 303 -5.74 -9.20 -7.07
C MET A 303 -6.18 -10.66 -6.93
N THR A 304 -5.44 -11.45 -6.15
CA THR A 304 -5.67 -12.89 -5.97
C THR A 304 -6.01 -13.22 -4.52
N ASN A 305 -6.55 -14.42 -4.29
CA ASN A 305 -7.07 -14.86 -2.98
C ASN A 305 -8.22 -14.01 -2.44
N LEU A 306 -8.99 -13.41 -3.34
CA LEU A 306 -10.21 -12.69 -3.02
C LEU A 306 -11.34 -13.70 -2.73
N ALA A 307 -11.90 -13.65 -1.53
CA ALA A 307 -13.11 -14.40 -1.19
C ALA A 307 -14.30 -13.93 -2.06
N ALA A 308 -15.33 -14.77 -2.20
CA ALA A 308 -16.51 -14.39 -2.97
C ALA A 308 -17.21 -13.18 -2.35
N GLY A 309 -17.46 -12.14 -3.15
CA GLY A 309 -18.17 -10.93 -2.73
C GLY A 309 -19.68 -11.15 -2.65
N ARG A 310 -20.41 -10.29 -1.93
CA ARG A 310 -21.88 -10.38 -1.89
C ARG A 310 -22.48 -10.01 -3.25
N LEU A 311 -23.47 -10.78 -3.72
CA LEU A 311 -24.22 -10.51 -4.95
C LEU A 311 -25.61 -9.96 -4.59
N SER A 312 -25.72 -8.63 -4.45
CA SER A 312 -26.99 -7.94 -4.16
C SER A 312 -26.97 -6.50 -4.68
N GLY A 313 -28.13 -5.87 -4.84
CA GLY A 313 -28.24 -4.49 -5.35
C GLY A 313 -27.59 -3.41 -4.47
N ALA A 314 -27.25 -3.72 -3.22
CA ALA A 314 -26.55 -2.82 -2.30
C ALA A 314 -25.07 -3.16 -2.11
N SER A 315 -24.55 -4.17 -2.81
CA SER A 315 -23.17 -4.64 -2.61
C SER A 315 -22.14 -3.64 -3.16
N THR A 316 -21.09 -3.40 -2.38
CA THR A 316 -19.88 -2.66 -2.78
C THR A 316 -18.64 -3.54 -2.69
N ASP A 317 -18.81 -4.87 -2.66
CA ASP A 317 -17.72 -5.82 -2.55
C ASP A 317 -17.13 -6.12 -3.93
N ALA A 318 -15.82 -6.31 -4.00
CA ALA A 318 -15.20 -6.91 -5.18
C ALA A 318 -15.67 -8.37 -5.32
N ILE A 319 -15.98 -8.79 -6.55
CA ILE A 319 -16.28 -10.18 -6.88
C ILE A 319 -15.02 -10.88 -7.40
N ASN A 320 -14.94 -12.20 -7.23
CA ASN A 320 -13.84 -13.00 -7.77
C ASN A 320 -14.26 -13.75 -9.05
N GLY A 321 -13.29 -14.43 -9.67
CA GLY A 321 -13.51 -15.14 -10.93
C GLY A 321 -14.50 -16.30 -10.86
N SER A 322 -14.67 -16.96 -9.71
CA SER A 322 -15.62 -18.10 -9.62
C SER A 322 -17.07 -17.65 -9.70
N GLN A 323 -17.38 -16.44 -9.22
CA GLN A 323 -18.72 -15.86 -9.31
C GLN A 323 -19.08 -15.48 -10.75
N LEU A 324 -18.14 -14.90 -11.49
CA LEU A 324 -18.32 -14.62 -12.92
C LEU A 324 -18.42 -15.93 -13.73
N PHE A 325 -17.63 -16.95 -13.38
CA PHE A 325 -17.69 -18.25 -14.01
C PHE A 325 -19.06 -18.94 -13.82
N SER A 326 -19.68 -18.87 -12.64
CA SER A 326 -21.06 -19.35 -12.44
C SER A 326 -22.08 -18.64 -13.34
N THR A 327 -21.90 -17.33 -13.57
CA THR A 327 -22.74 -16.57 -14.49
C THR A 327 -22.55 -17.02 -15.94
N ASN A 328 -21.30 -17.22 -16.37
CA ASN A 328 -20.99 -17.68 -17.73
C ASN A 328 -21.60 -19.06 -18.03
N GLN A 329 -21.53 -20.01 -17.08
CA GLN A 329 -22.19 -21.32 -17.23
C GLN A 329 -23.72 -21.19 -17.41
N ALA A 330 -24.37 -20.26 -16.72
CA ALA A 330 -25.80 -20.02 -16.88
C ALA A 330 -26.12 -19.44 -18.28
N VAL A 331 -25.27 -18.55 -18.79
CA VAL A 331 -25.42 -17.99 -20.15
C VAL A 331 -25.18 -19.05 -21.23
N GLU A 332 -24.18 -19.91 -21.06
CA GLU A 332 -23.93 -21.04 -21.96
C GLU A 332 -25.14 -21.99 -22.03
N ALA A 333 -25.76 -22.29 -20.88
CA ALA A 333 -26.98 -23.11 -20.83
C ALA A 333 -28.16 -22.46 -21.57
N VAL A 334 -28.30 -21.13 -21.52
CA VAL A 334 -29.28 -20.39 -22.34
C VAL A 334 -28.93 -20.51 -23.82
N GLY A 335 -27.66 -20.36 -24.19
CA GLY A 335 -27.18 -20.55 -25.56
C GLY A 335 -27.56 -21.92 -26.13
N SER A 336 -27.33 -23.00 -25.38
CA SER A 336 -27.72 -24.35 -25.81
C SER A 336 -29.23 -24.50 -26.04
N ARG A 337 -30.06 -23.90 -25.18
CA ARG A 337 -31.52 -23.90 -25.35
C ARG A 337 -31.96 -23.15 -26.61
N VAL A 338 -31.30 -22.04 -26.94
CA VAL A 338 -31.58 -21.29 -28.16
C VAL A 338 -31.25 -22.12 -29.40
N THR A 339 -30.09 -22.78 -29.45
CA THR A 339 -29.73 -23.67 -30.56
C THR A 339 -30.73 -24.81 -30.74
N GLN A 340 -31.23 -25.39 -29.65
CA GLN A 340 -32.28 -26.41 -29.74
C GLN A 340 -33.56 -25.84 -30.37
N ASN A 341 -34.01 -24.68 -29.89
CA ASN A 341 -35.20 -24.02 -30.45
C ASN A 341 -35.03 -23.70 -31.94
N GLU A 342 -33.85 -23.26 -32.38
CA GLU A 342 -33.55 -23.04 -33.79
C GLU A 342 -33.71 -24.32 -34.62
N GLY A 343 -33.22 -25.45 -34.11
CA GLY A 343 -33.41 -26.77 -34.73
C GLY A 343 -34.89 -27.19 -34.79
N ASP A 344 -35.64 -26.99 -33.72
CA ASP A 344 -37.07 -27.31 -33.66
C ASP A 344 -37.87 -26.46 -34.66
N ILE A 345 -37.55 -25.16 -34.78
CA ILE A 345 -38.15 -24.25 -35.76
C ILE A 345 -37.85 -24.73 -37.19
N ALA A 346 -36.62 -25.13 -37.50
CA ALA A 346 -36.26 -25.65 -38.81
C ALA A 346 -37.02 -26.95 -39.16
N ASN A 347 -37.22 -27.83 -38.17
CA ASN A 347 -38.03 -29.03 -38.33
C ASN A 347 -39.50 -28.69 -38.58
N LEU A 348 -40.07 -27.73 -37.84
CA LEU A 348 -41.43 -27.24 -38.07
C LEU A 348 -41.60 -26.62 -39.46
N GLN A 349 -40.63 -25.83 -39.93
CA GLN A 349 -40.63 -25.28 -41.29
C GLN A 349 -40.67 -26.38 -42.36
N THR A 350 -39.89 -27.45 -42.16
CA THR A 350 -39.89 -28.63 -43.06
C THR A 350 -41.24 -29.37 -43.05
N GLY A 351 -41.80 -29.60 -41.86
CA GLY A 351 -43.11 -30.23 -41.69
C GLY A 351 -44.25 -29.41 -42.32
N LEU A 352 -44.21 -28.09 -42.17
CA LEU A 352 -45.15 -27.18 -42.81
C LEU A 352 -45.03 -27.22 -44.34
N ALA A 353 -43.82 -27.23 -44.89
CA ALA A 353 -43.61 -27.34 -46.34
C ALA A 353 -44.18 -28.64 -46.92
N THR A 354 -44.04 -29.77 -46.20
CA THR A 354 -44.63 -31.05 -46.58
C THR A 354 -46.16 -31.00 -46.52
N THR A 355 -46.72 -30.42 -45.45
CA THR A 355 -48.16 -30.23 -45.31
C THR A 355 -48.73 -29.39 -46.45
N ASN A 356 -48.08 -28.28 -46.81
CA ASN A 356 -48.48 -27.42 -47.94
C ASN A 356 -48.45 -28.18 -49.28
N THR A 357 -47.46 -29.04 -49.48
CA THR A 357 -47.36 -29.90 -50.68
C THR A 357 -48.54 -30.88 -50.74
N ASN A 358 -48.86 -31.53 -49.62
CA ASN A 358 -50.00 -32.44 -49.53
C ASN A 358 -51.34 -31.74 -49.77
N VAL A 359 -51.53 -30.54 -49.22
CA VAL A 359 -52.73 -29.71 -49.45
C VAL A 359 -52.83 -29.34 -50.93
N THR A 360 -51.73 -28.94 -51.57
CA THR A 360 -51.69 -28.65 -53.01
C THR A 360 -52.11 -29.86 -53.84
N ASN A 361 -51.55 -31.04 -53.53
CA ASN A 361 -51.90 -32.30 -54.21
C ASN A 361 -53.36 -32.69 -54.02
N LEU A 362 -53.90 -32.52 -52.81
CA LEU A 362 -55.32 -32.75 -52.54
C LEU A 362 -56.19 -31.77 -53.34
N GLY A 363 -55.80 -30.49 -53.41
CA GLY A 363 -56.44 -29.49 -54.24
C GLY A 363 -56.53 -29.94 -55.70
N ASN A 364 -55.41 -30.36 -56.30
CA ASN A 364 -55.37 -30.86 -57.67
C ASN A 364 -56.28 -32.08 -57.90
N ARG A 365 -56.31 -33.02 -56.95
CA ARG A 365 -57.19 -34.19 -57.00
C ARG A 365 -58.67 -33.79 -56.94
N VAL A 366 -59.02 -32.83 -56.09
CA VAL A 366 -60.37 -32.30 -55.99
C VAL A 366 -60.79 -31.64 -57.30
N THR A 367 -59.95 -30.79 -57.90
CA THR A 367 -60.22 -30.22 -59.24
C THR A 367 -60.45 -31.31 -60.29
N THR A 368 -59.61 -32.34 -60.31
CA THR A 368 -59.78 -33.46 -61.26
C THR A 368 -61.11 -34.20 -61.05
N VAL A 369 -61.52 -34.39 -59.79
CA VAL A 369 -62.81 -35.01 -59.47
C VAL A 369 -63.97 -34.10 -59.88
N ASP A 370 -63.86 -32.80 -59.63
CA ASP A 370 -64.84 -31.79 -60.00
C ASP A 370 -65.06 -31.75 -61.53
N ASP A 371 -63.98 -31.78 -62.31
CA ASP A 371 -64.04 -31.87 -63.78
C ASP A 371 -64.73 -33.16 -64.25
N ARG A 372 -64.41 -34.30 -63.63
CA ARG A 372 -65.04 -35.60 -63.94
C ARG A 372 -66.53 -35.60 -63.61
N VAL A 373 -66.93 -35.02 -62.48
CA VAL A 373 -68.34 -34.89 -62.07
C VAL A 373 -69.08 -33.96 -63.02
N THR A 374 -68.48 -32.83 -63.40
CA THR A 374 -69.04 -31.89 -64.38
C THR A 374 -69.25 -32.57 -65.74
N ASN A 375 -68.26 -33.31 -66.23
CA ASN A 375 -68.37 -34.06 -67.49
C ASN A 375 -69.47 -35.12 -67.43
N LEU A 376 -69.55 -35.88 -66.34
CA LEU A 376 -70.62 -36.86 -66.14
C LEU A 376 -72.00 -36.17 -66.12
N SER A 377 -72.14 -35.05 -65.42
CA SER A 377 -73.37 -34.27 -65.39
C SER A 377 -73.78 -33.78 -66.78
N GLN A 378 -72.84 -33.31 -67.60
CA GLN A 378 -73.09 -32.86 -68.98
C GLN A 378 -73.50 -34.02 -69.90
N THR A 379 -72.82 -35.16 -69.80
CA THR A 379 -73.06 -36.31 -70.69
C THR A 379 -74.37 -37.04 -70.36
N ILE A 380 -74.74 -37.09 -69.08
CA ILE A 380 -76.08 -37.53 -68.64
C ILE A 380 -77.14 -36.52 -69.11
N GLY A 381 -76.95 -35.23 -68.86
CA GLY A 381 -77.93 -34.17 -69.18
C GLY A 381 -78.20 -34.03 -70.69
N SER A 382 -77.22 -34.37 -71.54
CA SER A 382 -77.37 -34.36 -73.00
C SER A 382 -77.88 -35.68 -73.59
N GLY A 383 -78.13 -36.72 -72.77
CA GLY A 383 -78.55 -38.03 -73.26
C GLY A 383 -77.47 -38.79 -74.05
N ALA A 384 -76.21 -38.40 -73.91
CA ALA A 384 -75.07 -38.93 -74.65
C ALA A 384 -74.45 -40.21 -74.04
N ILE A 385 -74.96 -40.68 -72.89
CA ILE A 385 -74.63 -41.96 -72.24
C ILE A 385 -75.88 -42.46 -71.50
N GLY A 386 -76.12 -43.77 -71.50
CA GLY A 386 -77.25 -44.40 -70.80
C GLY A 386 -78.07 -45.34 -71.68
N LEU A 387 -79.04 -46.05 -71.07
CA LEU A 387 -79.93 -46.99 -71.78
C LEU A 387 -81.02 -46.28 -72.56
N VAL A 388 -81.42 -45.07 -72.16
CA VAL A 388 -82.39 -44.22 -72.86
C VAL A 388 -81.65 -42.97 -73.31
N ARG A 389 -81.51 -42.76 -74.61
CA ARG A 389 -80.69 -41.69 -75.19
C ARG A 389 -81.50 -40.86 -76.17
N GLN A 390 -81.34 -39.54 -76.10
CA GLN A 390 -81.89 -38.59 -77.07
C GLN A 390 -80.79 -37.58 -77.42
N ASN A 391 -80.12 -37.78 -78.57
CA ASN A 391 -78.97 -36.96 -78.95
C ASN A 391 -79.41 -35.63 -79.60
N GLY A 392 -79.93 -34.71 -78.79
CA GLY A 392 -80.50 -33.42 -79.20
C GLY A 392 -82.01 -33.34 -78.97
N ALA A 393 -82.53 -32.13 -78.78
CA ALA A 393 -83.92 -31.88 -78.35
C ALA A 393 -84.99 -32.51 -79.28
N ASP A 394 -84.65 -32.73 -80.55
CA ASP A 394 -85.56 -33.27 -81.58
C ASP A 394 -85.11 -34.64 -82.13
N ALA A 395 -84.08 -35.26 -81.56
CA ALA A 395 -83.60 -36.57 -82.01
C ALA A 395 -84.53 -37.72 -81.54
N GLN A 396 -84.51 -38.84 -82.26
CA GLN A 396 -85.25 -40.04 -81.87
C GLN A 396 -84.75 -40.58 -80.51
N LEU A 397 -85.70 -40.91 -79.63
CA LEU A 397 -85.44 -41.58 -78.38
C LEU A 397 -85.07 -43.04 -78.66
N THR A 398 -83.86 -43.43 -78.30
CA THR A 398 -83.37 -44.81 -78.47
C THR A 398 -83.27 -45.49 -77.12
N VAL A 399 -83.68 -46.77 -77.05
CA VAL A 399 -83.60 -47.59 -75.84
C VAL A 399 -82.73 -48.82 -76.13
N GLY A 400 -81.56 -48.91 -75.50
CA GLY A 400 -80.66 -50.07 -75.60
C GLY A 400 -80.10 -50.37 -77.00
N ALA A 401 -80.15 -49.40 -77.92
CA ALA A 401 -79.79 -49.58 -79.33
C ALA A 401 -78.35 -50.07 -79.55
N GLU A 402 -77.42 -49.75 -78.64
CA GLU A 402 -76.01 -50.15 -78.70
C GLU A 402 -75.65 -51.31 -77.75
N THR A 403 -76.57 -51.75 -76.87
CA THR A 403 -76.28 -52.76 -75.85
C THR A 403 -76.93 -54.14 -76.13
N GLY A 404 -77.64 -54.30 -77.25
CA GLY A 404 -78.04 -55.62 -77.77
C GLY A 404 -79.11 -56.37 -76.97
N GLY A 405 -80.16 -55.67 -76.48
CA GLY A 405 -81.31 -56.32 -75.83
C GLY A 405 -82.34 -56.83 -76.86
N ALA A 406 -82.84 -58.07 -76.69
CA ALA A 406 -83.79 -58.70 -77.63
C ALA A 406 -85.26 -58.25 -77.44
N ASN A 407 -85.59 -57.57 -76.34
CA ASN A 407 -86.95 -57.22 -75.96
C ASN A 407 -86.96 -56.04 -74.97
N VAL A 408 -87.94 -55.15 -75.10
CA VAL A 408 -88.17 -54.00 -74.21
C VAL A 408 -89.53 -54.18 -73.52
N ASN A 409 -89.54 -54.37 -72.20
CA ASN A 409 -90.77 -54.56 -71.43
C ASN A 409 -91.21 -53.25 -70.77
N MET A 410 -92.35 -52.72 -71.19
CA MET A 410 -92.92 -51.45 -70.70
C MET A 410 -94.13 -51.63 -69.75
N ALA A 411 -94.53 -52.87 -69.46
CA ALA A 411 -95.76 -53.14 -68.69
C ALA A 411 -95.60 -52.94 -67.17
N GLY A 412 -94.37 -53.06 -66.64
CA GLY A 412 -94.05 -52.99 -65.20
C GLY A 412 -94.65 -54.15 -64.40
N THR A 413 -93.88 -54.76 -63.49
CA THR A 413 -94.42 -55.74 -62.51
C THR A 413 -94.69 -55.07 -61.19
#